data_AF-A0A242M2V1-F1
#
_entry.id   AF-A0A242M2V1-F1
#
_cell.length_a   1.000
_cell.length_b   1.000
_cell.length_c   1.000
_cell.angle_alpha   90.00
_cell.angle_beta   90.00
_cell.angle_gamma   90.00
#
_symmetry.space_group_name_H-M   'P 1'
#
loop_
_entity.id
_entity.type
_entity.pdbx_description
1 polymer ?
#
loop_
_entity_poly.entity_id
_entity_poly.type
_entity_poly.pdbx_seq_one_letter_code
_entity_poly.pdbx_strand_id
1 'polypeptide(L)'
;MKADGLLPEDTKVRTSKYLNNLIEQDHRNVKSRTNVMLGFKRFRNAAITLAGIELMHRIRKGQFNLVKLSLKNTAAPAVWNAVLSDR
;
A
#
# COMPACT_ATOMS: atom_id res chain seq x y z
N MET A 1 1.02 -18.24 -16.29
CA MET A 1 -0.39 -17.86 -16.11
C MET A 1 -0.65 -16.50 -16.74
N LYS A 2 -0.95 -16.49 -18.03
CA LYS A 2 -1.88 -15.52 -18.61
C LYS A 2 -2.87 -16.38 -19.37
N ALA A 3 -3.92 -16.81 -18.68
CA ALA A 3 -5.11 -17.24 -19.37
C ALA A 3 -5.70 -15.95 -19.96
N ASP A 4 -5.82 -15.95 -21.27
CA ASP A 4 -6.65 -15.11 -22.14
C ASP A 4 -7.28 -13.92 -21.43
N GLY A 5 -6.86 -12.71 -21.81
CA GLY A 5 -7.30 -11.43 -21.24
C GLY A 5 -8.77 -11.08 -21.46
N LEU A 6 -9.65 -12.08 -21.47
CA LEU A 6 -11.09 -11.99 -21.50
C LEU A 6 -11.57 -11.77 -20.06
N LEU A 7 -12.18 -10.61 -19.85
CA LEU A 7 -12.88 -10.33 -18.60
C LEU A 7 -14.13 -11.23 -18.51
N PRO A 8 -14.55 -11.69 -17.31
CA PRO A 8 -15.78 -12.44 -17.12
C PRO A 8 -16.98 -11.74 -17.78
N GLU A 9 -17.95 -12.50 -18.34
CA GLU A 9 -19.12 -11.95 -19.07
C GLU A 9 -19.93 -10.93 -18.26
N ASP A 10 -19.91 -11.05 -16.92
CA ASP A 10 -20.57 -10.11 -15.99
C ASP A 10 -19.76 -8.83 -15.70
N THR A 11 -18.61 -8.64 -16.35
CA THR A 11 -17.74 -7.49 -16.10
C THR A 11 -18.24 -6.27 -16.88
N LYS A 12 -19.04 -5.44 -16.21
CA LYS A 12 -19.48 -4.15 -16.76
C LYS A 12 -18.30 -3.18 -16.88
N VAL A 13 -17.78 -2.99 -18.10
CA VAL A 13 -16.75 -1.98 -18.39
C VAL A 13 -17.32 -0.59 -18.12
N ARG A 14 -16.83 0.08 -17.06
CA ARG A 14 -17.18 1.47 -16.75
C ARG A 14 -16.16 2.40 -17.38
N THR A 15 -16.48 2.99 -18.52
CA THR A 15 -15.70 4.08 -19.16
C THR A 15 -15.90 5.43 -18.46
N SER A 16 -16.05 5.45 -17.13
CA SER A 16 -16.12 6.70 -16.37
C SER A 16 -14.70 7.21 -16.10
N LYS A 17 -14.31 8.25 -16.84
CA LYS A 17 -13.02 8.94 -16.66
C LYS A 17 -12.78 9.35 -15.20
N TYR A 18 -13.82 9.78 -14.51
CA TYR A 18 -13.74 10.19 -13.11
C TYR A 18 -13.36 9.03 -12.17
N LEU A 19 -14.05 7.89 -12.29
CA LEU A 19 -13.75 6.71 -11.47
C LEU A 19 -12.35 6.17 -11.76
N ASN A 20 -11.92 6.20 -13.02
CA ASN A 20 -10.56 5.82 -13.39
C ASN A 20 -9.52 6.73 -12.75
N ASN A 21 -9.75 8.06 -12.78
CA ASN A 21 -8.84 9.02 -12.15
C ASN A 21 -8.72 8.80 -10.64
N LEU A 22 -9.81 8.44 -9.95
CA LEU A 22 -9.79 8.16 -8.51
C LEU A 22 -8.92 6.94 -8.18
N ILE A 23 -9.10 5.85 -8.93
CA ILE A 23 -8.30 4.62 -8.77
C ILE A 23 -6.83 4.92 -9.06
N GLU A 24 -6.53 5.62 -10.15
CA GLU A 24 -5.14 5.92 -10.49
C GLU A 24 -4.48 6.93 -9.55
N GLN A 25 -5.26 7.80 -8.92
CA GLN A 25 -4.78 8.68 -7.88
C GLN A 25 -4.39 7.90 -6.61
N ASP A 26 -5.15 6.86 -6.25
CA ASP A 26 -4.81 6.01 -5.11
C ASP A 26 -3.48 5.27 -5.33
N HIS A 27 -3.27 4.75 -6.55
CA HIS A 27 -2.06 4.03 -6.91
C HIS A 27 -0.82 4.92 -7.06
N ARG A 28 -0.97 6.24 -7.24
CA ARG A 28 0.16 7.16 -7.52
C ARG A 28 1.26 7.09 -6.47
N ASN A 29 0.90 6.99 -5.19
CA ASN A 29 1.88 6.99 -4.10
C ASN A 29 2.76 5.73 -4.13
N VAL A 30 2.13 4.57 -4.35
CA VAL A 30 2.84 3.30 -4.49
C VAL A 30 3.71 3.33 -5.74
N LYS A 31 3.14 3.69 -6.90
CA LYS A 31 3.85 3.77 -8.18
C LYS A 31 5.05 4.73 -8.12
N SER A 32 4.90 5.90 -7.50
CA SER A 32 5.99 6.88 -7.35
C SER A 32 7.18 6.31 -6.57
N ARG A 33 6.92 5.56 -5.49
CA ARG A 33 7.98 4.91 -4.70
C ARG A 33 8.62 3.74 -5.41
N THR A 34 7.85 2.95 -6.17
CA THR A 34 8.36 1.78 -6.88
C THR A 34 9.06 2.14 -8.19
N ASN A 35 8.68 3.23 -8.86
CA ASN A 35 9.23 3.61 -10.17
C ASN A 35 10.72 3.99 -10.12
N VAL A 36 11.20 4.51 -9.00
CA VAL A 36 12.63 4.81 -8.81
C VAL A 36 13.47 3.58 -8.45
N MET A 37 12.83 2.42 -8.24
CA MET A 37 13.49 1.17 -7.91
C MET A 37 13.73 0.32 -9.16
N LEU A 38 14.77 -0.52 -9.14
CA LEU A 38 15.07 -1.47 -10.22
C LEU A 38 14.09 -2.66 -10.31
N GLY A 39 12.93 -2.56 -9.64
CA GLY A 39 11.96 -3.64 -9.47
C GLY A 39 12.27 -4.61 -8.32
N PHE A 40 11.32 -5.50 -8.03
CA PHE A 40 11.45 -6.51 -6.98
C PHE A 40 11.88 -7.85 -7.57
N LYS A 41 12.98 -8.41 -7.07
CA LYS A 41 13.47 -9.73 -7.51
C LYS A 41 12.63 -10.92 -7.01
N ARG A 42 11.84 -10.73 -5.95
CA ARG A 42 11.02 -11.78 -5.30
C ARG A 42 9.69 -11.21 -4.83
N PHE A 43 8.61 -11.99 -4.99
CA PHE A 43 7.25 -11.60 -4.57
C PHE A 43 7.14 -11.30 -3.07
N ARG A 44 7.77 -12.12 -2.21
CA ARG A 44 7.78 -11.90 -0.76
C ARG A 44 8.35 -10.52 -0.40
N ASN A 45 9.42 -10.11 -1.07
CA ASN A 45 10.07 -8.81 -0.81
C ASN A 45 9.21 -7.65 -1.32
N ALA A 46 8.53 -7.83 -2.47
CA ALA A 46 7.55 -6.87 -2.98
C ALA A 46 6.41 -6.67 -1.97
N ALA A 47 5.82 -7.76 -1.47
CA ALA A 47 4.72 -7.72 -0.51
C ALA A 47 5.12 -6.99 0.78
N ILE A 48 6.30 -7.29 1.34
CA ILE A 48 6.80 -6.61 2.55
C ILE A 48 7.00 -5.11 2.29
N THR A 49 7.60 -4.75 1.16
CA THR A 49 7.87 -3.35 0.82
C THR A 49 6.58 -2.56 0.61
N LEU A 50 5.62 -3.13 -0.12
CA LEU A 50 4.32 -2.51 -0.36
C LEU A 50 3.55 -2.32 0.96
N ALA A 51 3.55 -3.32 1.84
CA ALA A 51 2.93 -3.22 3.17
C ALA A 51 3.58 -2.11 4.02
N GLY A 52 4.90 -1.94 3.95
CA GLY A 52 5.60 -0.85 4.63
C GLY A 52 5.24 0.53 4.08
N ILE A 53 5.11 0.67 2.76
CA ILE A 53 4.67 1.92 2.11
C ILE A 53 3.24 2.28 2.55
N GLU A 54 2.35 1.29 2.57
CA GLU A 54 0.96 1.48 3.00
C GLU A 54 0.86 1.82 4.50
N LEU A 55 1.64 1.15 5.34
CA LEU A 55 1.73 1.44 6.77
C LEU A 55 2.14 2.90 7.02
N MET A 56 3.20 3.37 6.35
CA MET A 56 3.65 4.76 6.46
C MET A 56 2.57 5.75 6.03
N HIS A 57 1.82 5.42 4.97
CA HIS A 57 0.72 6.26 4.50
C HIS A 57 -0.42 6.34 5.52
N ARG A 58 -0.79 5.20 6.13
CA ARG A 58 -1.82 5.14 7.19
C ARG A 58 -1.39 5.89 8.45
N ILE A 59 -0.12 5.82 8.83
CA ILE A 59 0.44 6.58 9.96
C ILE A 59 0.38 8.08 9.65
N ARG A 60 0.84 8.52 8.46
CA ARG A 60 0.81 9.93 8.04
C ARG A 60 -0.61 10.49 7.98
N LYS A 61 -1.61 9.68 7.63
CA LYS A 61 -3.04 10.06 7.63
C LYS A 61 -3.70 10.01 9.01
N GLY A 62 -3.00 9.57 10.07
CA GLY A 62 -3.59 9.36 11.40
C GLY A 62 -4.60 8.20 11.45
N GLN A 63 -4.65 7.36 10.42
CA GLN A 63 -5.55 6.20 10.31
C GLN A 63 -4.94 4.93 10.92
N PHE A 64 -3.70 5.00 11.37
CA PHE A 64 -3.06 3.93 12.09
C PHE A 64 -3.34 4.08 13.58
N ASN A 65 -4.02 3.08 14.15
CA ASN A 65 -4.43 3.13 15.55
C ASN A 65 -3.25 2.82 16.48
N LEU A 66 -2.42 3.83 16.75
CA LEU A 66 -1.30 3.76 17.69
C LEU A 66 -1.74 3.45 19.13
N VAL A 67 -3.02 3.65 19.45
CA VAL A 67 -3.62 3.29 20.75
C VAL A 67 -3.59 1.79 20.99
N LYS A 68 -3.85 0.99 19.96
CA LYS A 68 -3.83 -0.47 20.07
C LYS A 68 -2.44 -1.01 20.41
N LEU A 69 -1.40 -0.25 20.08
CA LEU A 69 0.00 -0.53 20.41
C LEU A 69 0.45 0.13 21.73
N SER A 70 -0.45 0.81 22.46
CA SER A 70 -0.12 1.60 23.66
C SER A 70 0.90 2.73 23.43
N LEU A 71 1.02 3.22 22.19
CA LEU A 71 2.02 4.22 21.78
C LEU A 71 1.48 5.66 21.78
N LYS A 72 0.54 5.97 22.69
CA LYS A 72 -0.22 7.23 22.65
C LYS A 72 0.61 8.50 22.82
N ASN A 73 1.86 8.42 23.29
CA ASN A 73 2.73 9.58 23.52
C ASN A 73 4.20 9.27 23.20
N THR A 74 4.45 8.33 22.30
CA THR A 74 5.79 7.80 22.07
C THR A 74 6.41 8.47 20.84
N ALA A 75 7.64 8.99 20.99
CA ALA A 75 8.38 9.60 19.89
C ALA A 75 8.40 8.66 18.68
N ALA A 76 8.24 9.22 17.46
CA ALA A 76 8.16 8.44 16.22
C ALA A 76 9.21 7.31 16.06
N PRO A 77 10.47 7.46 16.53
CA PRO A 77 11.44 6.36 16.51
C PRO A 77 11.05 5.15 17.38
N ALA A 78 10.45 5.39 18.55
CA ALA A 78 10.08 4.32 19.47
C ALA A 78 8.80 3.60 19.04
N VAL A 79 7.91 4.27 18.31
CA VAL A 79 6.80 3.62 17.58
C VAL A 79 7.33 2.65 16.53
N TRP A 80 8.36 3.06 15.79
CA TRP A 80 8.98 2.26 14.74
C TRP A 80 9.60 0.98 15.28
N ASN A 81 10.32 1.08 16.39
CA ASN A 81 10.96 -0.07 17.05
C ASN A 81 9.92 -1.07 17.58
N ALA A 82 8.85 -0.59 18.24
CA ALA A 82 7.80 -1.47 18.78
C ALA A 82 7.09 -2.30 17.69
N VAL A 83 6.80 -1.68 16.53
CA VAL A 83 6.14 -2.38 15.41
C VAL A 83 7.07 -3.42 14.75
N LEU A 84 8.39 -3.19 14.76
CA LEU A 84 9.35 -4.14 14.20
C LEU A 84 9.65 -5.33 15.13
N SER A 85 9.52 -5.14 16.45
CA SER A 85 9.77 -6.19 17.45
C SER A 85 8.62 -7.20 17.61
N ASP A 86 7.42 -6.89 17.10
CA ASP A 86 6.22 -7.74 17.19
C ASP A 86 6.08 -8.72 15.99
N ARG A 87 7.19 -9.04 15.32
CA ARG A 87 7.23 -9.83 14.07
C ARG A 87 8.09 -11.08 14.17
#